data_AF-A0A150AEH1-F1
#
_entry.id   AF-A0A150AEH1-F1
#
_cell.length_a   1.000
_cell.length_b   1.000
_cell.length_c   1.000
_cell.angle_alpha   90.00
_cell.angle_beta   90.00
_cell.angle_gamma   90.00
#
_symmetry.space_group_name_H-M   'P 1'
#
loop_
_entity.id
_entity.type
_entity.pdbx_description
1 polymer ?
#
loop_
_entity_poly.entity_id
_entity_poly.type
_entity_poly.pdbx_seq_one_letter_code
_entity_poly.pdbx_strand_id
1 'polypeptide(L)'
;MKKLFISLVITLSSVVTFASNLENSNESNTAKLSEMIAKAEANDWETYTKAAQLSINWNADLALAKEWIDTAIAIEENAENLEVLGDYYVRLGQTDKALATYMKALSTDIANIEKANRESLQRKVMIYGRKK
;
A
#
# COMPACT_ATOMS: atom_id res chain seq x y z
N MET A 1 -29.37 30.82 53.31
CA MET A 1 -29.99 29.49 53.12
C MET A 1 -30.26 29.28 51.64
N LYS A 2 -29.82 28.12 51.13
CA LYS A 2 -30.17 27.42 49.88
C LYS A 2 -29.94 28.13 48.53
N LYS A 3 -28.78 27.75 47.96
CA LYS A 3 -28.44 27.79 46.54
C LYS A 3 -29.33 26.82 45.75
N LEU A 4 -29.56 27.11 44.46
CA LEU A 4 -29.53 26.15 43.34
C LEU A 4 -29.81 26.89 42.03
N PHE A 5 -28.74 27.30 41.34
CA PHE A 5 -28.83 27.67 39.93
C PHE A 5 -28.74 26.39 39.11
N ILE A 6 -29.81 26.14 38.37
CA ILE A 6 -29.91 25.09 37.35
C ILE A 6 -28.96 25.47 36.22
N SER A 7 -27.96 24.63 35.94
CA SER A 7 -27.30 24.64 34.64
C SER A 7 -27.13 23.21 34.16
N LEU A 8 -27.97 22.90 33.17
CA LEU A 8 -28.04 21.67 32.42
C LEU A 8 -26.89 21.69 31.40
N VAL A 9 -25.85 20.89 31.64
CA VAL A 9 -24.81 20.62 30.64
C VAL A 9 -25.03 19.20 30.11
N ILE A 10 -25.73 19.10 28.99
CA ILE A 10 -25.82 17.88 28.20
C ILE A 10 -24.54 17.83 27.34
N THR A 11 -23.50 17.15 27.80
CA THR A 11 -22.38 16.76 26.93
C THR A 11 -22.76 15.47 26.22
N LEU A 12 -23.36 15.61 25.04
CA LEU A 12 -23.59 14.52 24.10
C LEU A 12 -22.24 14.12 23.50
N SER A 13 -21.50 13.25 24.20
CA SER A 13 -20.28 12.65 23.65
C SER A 13 -20.68 11.42 22.84
N SER A 14 -21.20 11.63 21.62
CA SER A 14 -21.29 10.54 20.65
C SER A 14 -19.90 10.31 20.08
N VAL A 15 -19.07 9.55 20.80
CA VAL A 15 -17.89 8.93 20.18
C VAL A 15 -18.43 7.85 19.26
N VAL A 16 -18.44 8.15 17.96
CA VAL A 16 -18.87 7.17 16.97
C VAL A 16 -17.74 6.16 16.80
N THR A 17 -17.87 5.00 17.45
CA THR A 17 -16.96 3.87 17.29
C THR A 17 -17.22 3.20 15.93
N PHE A 18 -16.59 3.70 14.88
CA PHE A 18 -16.50 3.04 13.56
C PHE A 18 -15.12 2.39 13.33
N ALA A 19 -14.54 1.76 14.36
CA ALA A 19 -13.20 1.14 14.24
C ALA A 19 -13.20 -0.40 14.33
N SER A 20 -14.20 -1.04 14.93
CA SER A 20 -14.11 -2.45 15.32
C SER A 20 -14.15 -3.47 14.16
N ASN A 21 -14.66 -3.11 12.99
CA ASN A 21 -14.80 -4.04 11.85
C ASN A 21 -13.63 -3.99 10.86
N LEU A 22 -12.83 -2.92 10.88
CA LEU A 22 -11.67 -2.79 9.97
C LEU A 22 -10.42 -3.46 10.53
N GLU A 23 -10.28 -3.48 11.85
CA GLU A 23 -9.12 -4.05 12.54
C GLU A 23 -9.06 -5.59 12.42
N ASN A 24 -10.21 -6.26 12.52
CA ASN A 24 -10.30 -7.72 12.51
C ASN A 24 -10.05 -8.35 11.11
N SER A 25 -10.40 -7.65 10.02
CA SER A 25 -10.17 -8.15 8.65
C SER A 25 -8.71 -8.02 8.21
N ASN A 26 -8.03 -6.96 8.65
CA ASN A 26 -6.63 -6.70 8.31
C ASN A 26 -5.66 -7.68 8.99
N GLU A 27 -5.91 -8.05 10.25
CA GLU A 27 -5.09 -9.05 10.95
C GLU A 27 -5.19 -10.41 10.25
N SER A 28 -6.41 -10.86 9.93
CA SER A 28 -6.66 -12.09 9.16
C SER A 28 -5.98 -12.06 7.78
N ASN A 29 -6.03 -10.92 7.08
CA ASN A 29 -5.40 -10.77 5.77
C ASN A 29 -3.87 -10.84 5.87
N THR A 30 -3.29 -10.20 6.88
CA THR A 30 -1.84 -10.21 7.11
C THR A 30 -1.33 -11.61 7.41
N ALA A 31 -2.08 -12.40 8.20
CA ALA A 31 -1.74 -13.80 8.48
C ALA A 31 -1.70 -14.65 7.21
N LYS A 32 -2.70 -14.51 6.31
CA LYS A 32 -2.75 -15.24 5.04
C LYS A 32 -1.56 -14.90 4.13
N LEU A 33 -1.19 -13.63 4.06
CA LEU A 33 -0.04 -13.18 3.26
C LEU A 33 1.27 -13.70 3.84
N SER A 34 1.41 -13.71 5.17
CA SER A 34 2.58 -14.26 5.85
C SER A 34 2.73 -15.77 5.62
N GLU A 35 1.63 -16.51 5.61
CA GLU A 35 1.65 -17.94 5.27
C GLU A 35 2.07 -18.18 3.80
N MET A 36 1.61 -17.33 2.88
CA MET A 36 2.02 -17.39 1.47
C MET A 36 3.53 -17.19 1.33
N ILE A 37 4.10 -16.21 2.05
CA ILE A 37 5.53 -15.93 2.05
C ILE A 37 6.35 -17.04 2.72
N ALA A 38 5.83 -17.65 3.79
CA ALA A 38 6.51 -18.76 4.46
C ALA A 38 6.69 -20.01 3.56
N LYS A 39 5.92 -20.10 2.46
CA LYS A 39 6.01 -21.16 1.46
C LYS A 39 6.82 -20.75 0.22
N ALA A 40 7.25 -19.50 0.13
CA ALA A 40 7.98 -18.98 -1.00
C ALA A 40 9.42 -19.51 -1.02
N GLU A 41 9.92 -19.83 -2.20
CA GLU A 41 11.32 -20.19 -2.40
C GLU A 41 12.21 -18.94 -2.25
N ALA A 42 13.51 -19.14 -1.98
CA ALA A 42 14.44 -18.04 -1.71
C ALA A 42 14.59 -17.04 -2.88
N ASN A 43 14.31 -17.47 -4.11
CA ASN A 43 14.39 -16.67 -5.33
C ASN A 43 13.01 -16.26 -5.89
N ASP A 44 11.93 -16.45 -5.13
CA ASP A 44 10.56 -16.20 -5.57
C ASP A 44 10.17 -14.72 -5.36
N TRP A 45 10.73 -13.81 -6.17
CA TRP A 45 10.38 -12.39 -6.11
C TRP A 45 8.89 -12.13 -6.40
N GLU A 46 8.23 -12.98 -7.19
CA GLU A 46 6.83 -12.85 -7.58
C GLU A 46 5.90 -12.95 -6.37
N THR A 47 6.11 -13.94 -5.50
CA THR A 47 5.30 -14.11 -4.29
C THR A 47 5.45 -12.93 -3.33
N TYR A 48 6.68 -12.42 -3.15
CA TYR A 48 6.92 -11.21 -2.35
C TYR A 48 6.22 -9.98 -2.96
N THR A 49 6.31 -9.80 -4.27
CA THR A 49 5.66 -8.70 -5.00
C THR A 49 4.15 -8.74 -4.84
N LYS A 50 3.56 -9.93 -4.99
CA LYS A 50 2.13 -10.16 -4.82
C LYS A 50 1.66 -9.92 -3.39
N ALA A 51 2.43 -10.36 -2.39
CA ALA A 51 2.10 -10.12 -0.98
C ALA A 51 2.10 -8.62 -0.66
N ALA A 52 3.13 -7.89 -1.11
CA ALA A 52 3.20 -6.44 -0.96
C ALA A 52 2.00 -5.74 -1.61
N GLN A 53 1.68 -6.08 -2.87
CA GLN A 53 0.55 -5.50 -3.59
C GLN A 53 -0.78 -5.72 -2.89
N LEU A 54 -1.04 -6.93 -2.39
CA LEU A 54 -2.27 -7.25 -1.65
C LEU A 54 -2.33 -6.50 -0.31
N SER A 55 -1.22 -6.44 0.42
CA SER A 55 -1.13 -5.68 1.68
C SER A 55 -1.43 -4.19 1.47
N ILE A 56 -0.82 -3.60 0.44
CA ILE A 56 -1.08 -2.23 -0.01
C ILE A 56 -2.58 -2.09 -0.32
N ASN A 57 -3.14 -2.91 -1.21
CA ASN A 57 -4.53 -2.77 -1.67
C ASN A 57 -5.57 -2.93 -0.56
N TRP A 58 -5.33 -3.81 0.40
CA TRP A 58 -6.23 -4.02 1.53
C TRP A 58 -6.07 -2.98 2.64
N ASN A 59 -5.13 -2.05 2.50
CA ASN A 59 -4.77 -1.13 3.58
C ASN A 59 -4.42 -1.91 4.87
N ALA A 60 -3.69 -3.01 4.69
CA ALA A 60 -3.13 -3.79 5.79
C ALA A 60 -1.83 -3.10 6.28
N ASP A 61 -0.89 -3.87 6.82
CA ASP A 61 0.37 -3.34 7.32
C ASP A 61 1.28 -2.84 6.17
N LEU A 62 1.35 -1.52 6.00
CA LEU A 62 2.21 -0.88 5.01
C LEU A 62 3.71 -1.03 5.34
N ALA A 63 4.10 -1.19 6.60
CA ALA A 63 5.50 -1.45 6.94
C ALA A 63 5.90 -2.84 6.44
N LEU A 64 5.06 -3.84 6.67
CA LEU A 64 5.29 -5.20 6.17
C LEU A 64 5.26 -5.26 4.63
N ALA A 65 4.34 -4.52 4.01
CA ALA A 65 4.33 -4.39 2.55
C ALA A 65 5.66 -3.83 2.01
N LYS A 66 6.29 -2.90 2.74
CA LYS A 66 7.59 -2.34 2.38
C LYS A 66 8.71 -3.36 2.49
N GLU A 67 8.72 -4.16 3.55
CA GLU A 67 9.71 -5.23 3.72
C GLU A 67 9.62 -6.27 2.60
N TRP A 68 8.41 -6.67 2.23
CA TRP A 68 8.21 -7.63 1.14
C TRP A 68 8.62 -7.07 -0.22
N ILE A 69 8.26 -5.82 -0.54
CA ILE A 69 8.66 -5.26 -1.83
C ILE A 69 10.18 -5.02 -1.91
N ASP A 70 10.83 -4.65 -0.81
CA ASP A 70 12.29 -4.55 -0.74
C ASP A 70 12.96 -5.90 -0.93
N THR A 71 12.38 -6.96 -0.37
CA THR A 71 12.85 -8.33 -0.57
C THR A 71 12.75 -8.76 -2.02
N ALA A 72 11.60 -8.51 -2.67
CA ALA A 72 11.41 -8.83 -4.10
C ALA A 72 12.43 -8.12 -5.00
N ILE A 73 12.65 -6.82 -4.77
CA ILE A 73 13.62 -6.00 -5.51
C ILE A 73 15.05 -6.52 -5.29
N ALA A 74 15.38 -6.96 -4.07
CA ALA A 74 16.71 -7.51 -3.76
C ALA A 74 16.96 -8.87 -4.43
N ILE A 75 15.92 -9.68 -4.62
CA ILE A 75 16.00 -10.94 -5.37
C ILE A 75 16.19 -10.63 -6.86
N GLU A 76 15.30 -9.83 -7.45
CA GLU A 76 15.36 -9.44 -8.85
C GLU A 76 14.57 -8.15 -9.09
N GLU A 77 15.25 -7.01 -9.29
CA GLU A 77 14.58 -5.76 -9.66
C GLU A 77 13.99 -5.84 -11.06
N ASN A 78 12.69 -5.56 -11.20
CA ASN A 78 11.99 -5.60 -12.48
C ASN A 78 10.84 -4.57 -12.54
N ALA A 79 10.19 -4.46 -13.69
CA ALA A 79 9.13 -3.46 -13.88
C ALA A 79 7.92 -3.68 -12.95
N GLU A 80 7.59 -4.93 -12.61
CA GLU A 80 6.43 -5.26 -11.78
C GLU A 80 6.66 -4.84 -10.33
N ASN A 81 7.78 -5.24 -9.71
CA ASN A 81 8.04 -4.85 -8.33
C ASN A 81 8.31 -3.34 -8.16
N LEU A 82 8.87 -2.68 -9.18
CA LEU A 82 8.96 -1.22 -9.19
C LEU A 82 7.58 -0.55 -9.33
N GLU A 83 6.64 -1.14 -10.08
CA GLU A 83 5.26 -0.65 -10.12
C GLU A 83 4.60 -0.72 -8.74
N VAL A 84 4.73 -1.85 -8.02
CA VAL A 84 4.20 -2.02 -6.67
C VAL A 84 4.86 -1.07 -5.67
N LEU A 85 6.18 -0.82 -5.78
CA LEU A 85 6.86 0.17 -4.94
C LEU A 85 6.36 1.61 -5.23
N GLY A 86 6.03 1.92 -6.49
CA GLY A 86 5.37 3.18 -6.82
C GLY A 86 4.01 3.30 -6.15
N ASP A 87 3.20 2.24 -6.17
CA ASP A 87 1.88 2.19 -5.51
C ASP A 87 2.00 2.36 -4.00
N TYR A 88 3.03 1.78 -3.39
CA TYR A 88 3.36 2.03 -1.99
C TYR A 88 3.60 3.52 -1.71
N TYR A 89 4.40 4.21 -2.53
CA TYR A 89 4.63 5.65 -2.34
C TYR A 89 3.37 6.49 -2.55
N VAL A 90 2.47 6.10 -3.46
CA VAL A 90 1.14 6.72 -3.60
C VAL A 90 0.36 6.61 -2.30
N ARG A 91 0.36 5.44 -1.65
CA ARG A 91 -0.35 5.22 -0.38
C ARG A 91 0.19 6.06 0.76
N LEU A 92 1.47 6.43 0.72
CA LEU A 92 2.09 7.36 1.66
C LEU A 92 1.91 8.84 1.30
N GLY A 93 1.25 9.15 0.17
CA GLY A 93 1.15 10.52 -0.35
C GLY A 93 2.47 11.07 -0.89
N GLN A 94 3.48 10.23 -1.10
CA GLN A 94 4.81 10.61 -1.59
C GLN A 94 4.84 10.61 -3.12
N THR A 95 4.01 11.49 -3.73
CA THR A 95 3.77 11.53 -5.18
C THR A 95 5.06 11.65 -6.00
N ASP A 96 6.03 12.46 -5.57
CA ASP A 96 7.29 12.63 -6.30
C ASP A 96 8.10 11.33 -6.37
N LYS A 97 8.14 10.57 -5.27
CA LYS A 97 8.79 9.25 -5.24
C LYS A 97 8.02 8.23 -6.05
N ALA A 98 6.69 8.25 -5.99
CA ALA A 98 5.86 7.39 -6.82
C ALA A 98 6.15 7.61 -8.30
N LEU A 99 6.13 8.87 -8.75
CA LEU A 99 6.44 9.25 -10.14
C LEU A 99 7.83 8.77 -10.56
N ALA A 100 8.87 9.08 -9.75
CA ALA A 100 10.23 8.65 -10.05
C ALA A 100 10.34 7.11 -10.18
N THR A 101 9.62 6.39 -9.31
CA THR A 101 9.63 4.92 -9.31
C THR A 101 8.90 4.35 -10.52
N TYR A 102 7.74 4.89 -10.90
CA TYR A 102 7.04 4.45 -12.12
C TYR A 102 7.85 4.75 -13.40
N MET A 103 8.57 5.88 -13.43
CA MET A 103 9.49 6.17 -14.53
C MET A 103 10.64 5.16 -14.58
N LYS A 104 11.17 4.75 -13.42
CA LYS A 104 12.18 3.68 -13.32
C LYS A 104 11.63 2.35 -13.83
N ALA A 105 10.41 1.97 -13.42
CA ALA A 105 9.74 0.77 -13.89
C ALA A 105 9.60 0.76 -15.42
N LEU A 106 9.17 1.89 -16.01
CA LEU A 106 9.13 2.03 -17.48
C LEU A 106 10.51 1.90 -18.13
N SER A 107 11.57 2.41 -17.51
CA SER A 107 12.91 2.28 -18.08
C SER A 107 13.53 0.89 -17.94
N THR A 108 12.95 0.05 -17.08
CA THR A 108 13.45 -1.30 -16.79
C THR A 108 12.96 -2.24 -17.87
N ASP A 109 13.87 -2.56 -18.80
CA ASP A 109 13.65 -3.49 -19.90
C ASP A 109 12.36 -3.22 -20.71
N ILE A 110 12.31 -2.02 -21.29
CA ILE A 110 11.19 -1.56 -22.14
C ILE A 110 10.83 -2.56 -23.24
N ALA A 111 11.71 -3.47 -23.67
CA ALA A 111 11.40 -4.45 -24.70
C ALA A 111 10.54 -5.61 -24.16
N ASN A 112 10.72 -5.98 -22.89
CA ASN A 112 10.13 -7.17 -22.29
C ASN A 112 8.94 -6.87 -21.36
N ILE A 113 8.63 -5.60 -21.10
CA ILE A 113 7.39 -5.24 -20.40
C ILE A 113 6.17 -5.61 -21.27
N GLU A 114 5.33 -6.51 -20.73
CA GLU A 114 4.03 -6.84 -21.32
C GLU A 114 3.23 -5.57 -21.64
N LYS A 115 2.54 -5.56 -22.78
CA LYS A 115 1.83 -4.37 -23.25
C LYS A 115 0.88 -3.78 -22.20
N ALA A 116 0.13 -4.63 -21.50
CA ALA A 116 -0.80 -4.20 -20.46
C ALA A 116 -0.10 -3.49 -19.28
N ASN A 117 1.03 -4.03 -18.83
CA ASN A 117 1.83 -3.46 -17.74
C ASN A 117 2.42 -2.10 -18.15
N ARG A 118 2.91 -2.00 -19.40
CA ARG A 118 3.38 -0.72 -19.95
C ARG A 118 2.30 0.35 -19.96
N GLU A 119 1.09 0.01 -20.41
CA GLU A 119 -0.04 0.94 -20.43
C GLU A 119 -0.46 1.37 -19.01
N SER A 120 -0.41 0.45 -18.04
CA SER A 120 -0.63 0.77 -16.61
C SER A 120 0.36 1.82 -16.13
N LEU A 121 1.65 1.55 -16.31
CA LEU A 121 2.73 2.44 -15.90
C LEU A 121 2.66 3.81 -16.59
N GLN A 122 2.38 3.86 -17.90
CA GLN A 122 2.19 5.12 -18.62
C GLN A 122 1.05 5.95 -18.04
N ARG A 123 -0.09 5.31 -17.70
CA ARG A 123 -1.21 6.00 -17.03
C ARG A 123 -0.79 6.54 -15.67
N LYS A 124 -0.11 5.73 -14.85
CA LYS A 124 0.37 6.16 -13.53
C LYS A 124 1.34 7.35 -13.63
N VAL A 125 2.29 7.32 -14.57
CA VAL A 125 3.19 8.47 -14.85
C VAL A 125 2.40 9.71 -15.27
N MET A 126 1.41 9.58 -16.15
CA MET A 126 0.57 10.73 -16.55
C MET A 126 -0.25 11.29 -15.37
N ILE A 127 -0.79 10.43 -14.50
CA ILE A 127 -1.59 10.84 -13.36
C ILE A 127 -0.73 11.60 -12.34
N TYR A 128 0.42 11.02 -11.97
CA TYR A 128 1.26 11.56 -10.89
C TYR A 128 2.29 12.60 -11.37
N GLY A 129 2.52 12.71 -12.68
CA GLY A 129 3.35 13.75 -13.30
C GLY A 129 2.62 15.04 -13.64
N ARG A 130 1.29 15.09 -13.51
CA ARG A 130 0.52 16.33 -13.63
C ARG A 130 0.84 17.23 -12.44
N LYS A 131 1.56 18.32 -12.70
CA LYS A 131 1.74 19.39 -11.72
C LYS A 131 0.37 19.90 -11.26
N LYS A 132 0.20 20.04 -9.94
CA LYS A 132 -0.90 20.83 -9.36
C LYS A 132 -0.62 22.32 -9.54
#